data_AF-A0A6A4G189-F1
#
_entry.id   AF-A0A6A4G189-F1
#
_cell.length_a   1.000
_cell.length_b   1.000
_cell.length_c   1.000
_cell.angle_alpha   90.00
_cell.angle_beta   90.00
_cell.angle_gamma   90.00
#
_symmetry.space_group_name_H-M   'P 1'
#
loop_
_entity.id
_entity.type
_entity.pdbx_description
1 polymer ?
#
loop_
_entity_poly.entity_id
_entity_poly.type
_entity_poly.pdbx_seq_one_letter_code
_entity_poly.pdbx_strand_id
1 'polypeptide(L)'
;MATPVPRPFQKRVRLTKLQELKICEHRHDQQGATLAELATWAQTEFSLAIKPSKQLVSRAQRRLGLLSADCLRRRNARPRFQLLLDQSIVEYVKACEEMQLALSGAMVIARAKWVLHRLEIPPSAWPRLGKSWLRRLQRRYGIRWRRSYGEDGMVDLASVEGEIQKLRSLIRSYMYTIWM
;
A
#
# COMPACT_ATOMS: atom_id res chain seq x y z
N MET A 1 9.65 -52.09 -20.16
CA MET A 1 9.64 -50.79 -19.45
C MET A 1 8.23 -50.23 -19.51
N ALA A 2 7.55 -50.14 -18.37
CA ALA A 2 6.17 -49.63 -18.32
C ALA A 2 6.18 -48.11 -18.51
N THR A 3 5.48 -47.62 -19.54
CA THR A 3 5.28 -46.18 -19.76
C THR A 3 4.37 -45.63 -18.65
N PRO A 4 4.77 -44.56 -17.94
CA PRO A 4 3.92 -43.98 -16.91
C PRO A 4 2.68 -43.37 -17.57
N VAL A 5 1.50 -43.85 -17.18
CA VAL A 5 0.22 -43.36 -17.65
C VAL A 5 0.12 -41.85 -17.34
N PRO A 6 -0.17 -40.99 -18.34
CA PRO A 6 -0.31 -39.56 -18.10
C PRO A 6 -1.46 -39.30 -17.13
N ARG A 7 -1.19 -38.55 -16.05
CA ARG A 7 -2.20 -38.20 -15.06
C ARG A 7 -3.30 -37.36 -15.74
N PRO A 8 -4.59 -37.70 -15.57
CA PRO A 8 -5.67 -36.92 -16.18
C PRO A 8 -5.65 -35.48 -15.68
N PHE A 9 -6.00 -34.54 -16.56
CA PHE A 9 -6.09 -33.12 -16.21
C PHE A 9 -7.12 -32.90 -15.09
N GLN A 10 -6.64 -32.53 -13.90
CA GLN A 10 -7.51 -32.20 -12.77
C GLN A 10 -7.83 -30.71 -12.77
N LYS A 11 -9.10 -30.36 -12.95
CA LYS A 11 -9.59 -28.99 -12.86
C LYS A 11 -9.33 -28.47 -11.44
N ARG A 12 -8.43 -27.48 -11.32
CA ARG A 12 -8.04 -26.93 -10.01
C ARG A 12 -9.14 -26.02 -9.48
N VAL A 13 -9.55 -26.28 -8.24
CA VAL A 13 -10.41 -25.36 -7.47
C VAL A 13 -9.66 -24.05 -7.25
N ARG A 14 -10.30 -22.93 -7.59
CA ARG A 14 -9.81 -21.60 -7.28
C ARG A 14 -10.75 -20.98 -6.25
N LEU A 15 -10.25 -20.74 -5.06
CA LEU A 15 -11.00 -20.02 -4.03
C LEU A 15 -10.96 -18.52 -4.32
N THR A 16 -12.09 -17.84 -4.10
CA THR A 16 -12.11 -16.39 -4.01
C THR A 16 -11.55 -15.97 -2.65
N LYS A 17 -11.06 -14.74 -2.53
CA LYS A 17 -10.56 -14.26 -1.24
C LYS A 17 -11.59 -14.20 -0.13
N LEU A 18 -12.84 -13.91 -0.48
CA LEU A 18 -13.93 -13.91 0.49
C LEU A 18 -14.13 -15.32 1.07
N GLN A 19 -14.02 -16.36 0.23
CA GLN A 19 -14.03 -17.75 0.67
C GLN A 19 -12.80 -18.09 1.50
N GLU A 20 -11.60 -17.64 1.10
CA GLU A 20 -10.37 -17.83 1.89
C GLU A 20 -10.50 -17.20 3.29
N LEU A 21 -11.15 -16.02 3.40
CA LEU A 21 -11.38 -15.29 4.66
C LEU A 21 -12.34 -16.06 5.57
N LYS A 22 -13.49 -16.48 5.04
CA LYS A 22 -14.46 -17.31 5.76
C LYS A 22 -13.86 -18.61 6.30
N ILE A 23 -12.95 -19.25 5.55
CA ILE A 23 -12.20 -20.43 6.02
C ILE A 23 -11.33 -20.11 7.24
N CYS A 24 -10.77 -18.90 7.31
CA CYS A 24 -9.96 -18.48 8.45
C CYS A 24 -10.81 -18.16 9.68
N GLU A 25 -11.92 -17.45 9.49
CA GLU A 25 -12.90 -17.17 10.55
C GLU A 25 -13.42 -18.48 11.16
N HIS A 26 -13.86 -19.42 10.33
CA HIS A 26 -14.37 -20.70 10.80
C HIS A 26 -13.33 -21.52 11.59
N ARG A 27 -12.04 -21.44 11.22
CA ARG A 27 -10.96 -22.07 12.01
C ARG A 27 -10.68 -21.35 13.32
N HIS A 28 -10.86 -20.04 13.36
CA HIS A 28 -10.71 -19.26 14.59
C HIS A 28 -11.80 -19.63 15.59
N ASP A 29 -13.03 -19.80 15.11
CA ASP A 29 -14.18 -20.23 15.91
C ASP A 29 -14.07 -21.70 16.34
N GLN A 30 -13.44 -22.55 15.52
CA GLN A 30 -13.18 -23.97 15.80
C GLN A 30 -11.69 -24.25 16.03
N GLN A 31 -11.18 -23.81 17.19
CA GLN A 31 -9.79 -24.05 17.62
C GLN A 31 -9.52 -25.56 17.78
N GLY A 32 -9.10 -26.21 16.69
CA GLY A 32 -8.83 -27.65 16.65
C GLY A 32 -9.11 -28.30 15.30
N ALA A 33 -9.87 -27.63 14.42
CA ALA A 33 -10.24 -28.20 13.12
C ALA A 33 -9.01 -28.50 12.25
N THR A 34 -8.94 -29.75 11.78
CA THR A 34 -7.87 -30.23 10.90
C THR A 34 -8.03 -29.63 9.50
N LEU A 35 -6.94 -29.44 8.76
CA LEU A 35 -6.99 -28.96 7.36
C LEU A 35 -7.91 -29.80 6.45
N ALA A 36 -8.10 -31.08 6.78
CA ALA A 36 -8.99 -31.98 6.08
C ALA A 36 -10.48 -31.66 6.32
N GLU A 37 -10.83 -31.32 7.56
CA GLU A 37 -12.17 -30.94 8.00
C GLU A 37 -12.54 -29.58 7.43
N LEU A 38 -11.63 -28.61 7.49
CA LEU A 38 -11.80 -27.29 6.88
C LEU A 38 -12.00 -27.36 5.36
N ALA A 39 -11.34 -28.31 4.69
CA ALA A 39 -11.55 -28.55 3.27
C ALA A 39 -12.96 -29.12 2.98
N THR A 40 -13.46 -30.01 3.84
CA THR A 40 -14.82 -30.57 3.73
C THR A 40 -15.87 -29.50 4.01
N TRP A 41 -15.65 -28.68 5.04
CA TRP A 41 -16.49 -27.53 5.36
C TRP A 41 -16.52 -26.53 4.20
N ALA A 42 -15.36 -26.15 3.65
CA ALA A 42 -15.31 -25.21 2.54
C ALA A 42 -15.99 -25.74 1.27
N GLN A 43 -15.97 -27.06 1.04
CA GLN A 43 -16.68 -27.68 -0.07
C GLN A 43 -18.19 -27.54 0.09
N THR A 44 -18.71 -27.80 1.30
CA THR A 44 -20.14 -27.75 1.63
C THR A 44 -20.66 -26.33 1.69
N GLU A 45 -19.98 -25.43 2.39
CA GLU A 45 -20.36 -24.02 2.57
C GLU A 45 -20.38 -23.23 1.24
N PHE A 46 -19.43 -23.49 0.34
CA PHE A 46 -19.30 -22.74 -0.92
C PHE A 46 -19.83 -23.51 -2.14
N SER A 47 -20.50 -24.65 -1.94
CA SER A 47 -21.01 -25.51 -3.01
C SER A 47 -19.97 -25.78 -4.11
N LEU A 48 -18.74 -26.11 -3.70
CA LEU A 48 -17.64 -26.33 -4.64
C LEU A 48 -17.79 -27.69 -5.32
N ALA A 49 -17.75 -27.70 -6.65
CA ALA A 49 -17.81 -28.92 -7.45
C ALA A 49 -16.70 -29.95 -7.11
N ILE A 50 -15.57 -29.47 -6.58
CA ILE A 50 -14.43 -30.30 -6.20
C ILE A 50 -13.97 -29.85 -4.80
N LYS A 51 -13.64 -30.82 -3.94
CA LYS A 51 -13.07 -30.56 -2.61
C LYS A 51 -11.75 -29.78 -2.74
N PRO A 52 -11.57 -28.62 -2.06
CA PRO A 52 -10.31 -27.92 -2.05
C PRO A 52 -9.22 -28.79 -1.40
N SER A 53 -7.99 -28.74 -1.93
CA SER A 53 -6.90 -29.55 -1.37
C SER A 53 -6.43 -29.01 -0.02
N LYS A 54 -5.89 -29.88 0.84
CA LYS A 54 -5.27 -29.49 2.12
C LYS A 54 -4.22 -28.39 1.94
N GLN A 55 -3.47 -28.45 0.84
CA GLN A 55 -2.46 -27.44 0.48
C GLN A 55 -3.09 -26.09 0.13
N LEU A 56 -4.23 -26.08 -0.57
CA LEU A 56 -4.95 -24.85 -0.91
C LEU A 56 -5.47 -24.16 0.35
N VAL A 57 -6.07 -24.93 1.27
CA VAL A 57 -6.55 -24.43 2.58
C VAL A 57 -5.38 -23.90 3.43
N SER A 58 -4.26 -24.62 3.50
CA SER A 58 -3.06 -24.16 4.21
C SER A 58 -2.47 -22.87 3.62
N ARG A 59 -2.48 -22.73 2.29
CA ARG A 59 -2.00 -21.52 1.61
C ARG A 59 -2.94 -20.33 1.84
N ALA A 60 -4.25 -20.55 1.80
CA ALA A 60 -5.25 -19.53 2.11
C ALA A 60 -5.03 -18.96 3.51
N GLN A 61 -4.86 -19.84 4.50
CA GLN A 61 -4.62 -19.44 5.89
C GLN A 61 -3.32 -18.67 6.10
N ARG A 62 -2.20 -19.16 5.54
CA ARG A 62 -0.91 -18.45 5.60
C ARG A 62 -0.95 -17.09 4.92
N ARG A 63 -1.69 -16.97 3.82
CA ARG A 63 -1.81 -15.70 3.08
C ARG A 63 -2.57 -14.65 3.86
N LEU A 64 -3.64 -15.01 4.56
CA LEU A 64 -4.56 -14.04 5.15
C LEU A 64 -4.13 -13.56 6.54
N GLY A 65 -3.39 -14.36 7.32
CA GLY A 65 -2.83 -13.92 8.60
C GLY A 65 -1.86 -12.72 8.49
N LEU A 66 -1.39 -12.42 7.27
CA LEU A 66 -0.47 -11.31 6.99
C LEU A 66 -1.16 -10.11 6.30
N LEU A 67 -2.48 -10.17 6.06
CA LEU A 67 -3.20 -9.19 5.25
C LEU A 67 -4.12 -8.32 6.12
N SER A 68 -3.96 -7.00 6.01
CA SER A 68 -4.90 -6.03 6.59
C SER A 68 -6.33 -6.22 6.06
N ALA A 69 -7.35 -5.85 6.86
CA ALA A 69 -8.77 -5.92 6.50
C ALA A 69 -9.08 -5.32 5.11
N ASP A 70 -8.36 -4.28 4.72
CA ASP A 70 -8.44 -3.63 3.41
C ASP A 70 -7.95 -4.47 2.23
N CYS A 71 -7.05 -5.43 2.48
CA CYS A 71 -6.56 -6.39 1.49
C CYS A 71 -7.53 -7.56 1.33
N LEU A 72 -8.29 -7.88 2.38
CA LEU A 72 -9.29 -8.95 2.40
C LEU A 72 -10.50 -8.59 1.52
N ARG A 73 -10.93 -7.31 1.57
CA ARG A 73 -12.05 -6.79 0.76
C ARG A 73 -11.78 -6.69 -0.75
N ARG A 74 -10.54 -6.83 -1.21
CA ARG A 74 -10.16 -6.69 -2.64
C ARG A 74 -9.92 -8.02 -3.31
N ARG A 75 -10.35 -8.19 -4.56
CA ARG A 75 -10.04 -9.36 -5.41
C ARG A 75 -8.55 -9.72 -5.50
N ASN A 76 -7.63 -8.73 -5.45
CA ASN A 76 -6.18 -8.93 -5.43
C ASN A 76 -5.55 -8.29 -4.19
N ALA A 77 -4.62 -8.99 -3.53
CA ALA A 77 -3.97 -8.50 -2.32
C ALA A 77 -2.92 -7.47 -2.71
N ARG A 78 -2.79 -6.40 -1.94
CA ARG A 78 -1.68 -5.49 -2.18
C ARG A 78 -0.38 -6.17 -1.79
N PRO A 79 0.68 -5.99 -2.58
CA PRO A 79 2.01 -6.40 -2.19
C PRO A 79 2.37 -5.82 -0.81
N ARG A 80 3.12 -6.59 -0.01
CA ARG A 80 3.53 -6.19 1.35
C ARG A 80 4.25 -4.83 1.36
N PHE A 81 5.14 -4.58 0.39
CA PHE A 81 5.85 -3.30 0.29
C PHE A 81 4.91 -2.11 0.11
N GLN A 82 3.77 -2.29 -0.55
CA GLN A 82 2.80 -1.22 -0.74
C GLN A 82 2.08 -0.88 0.56
N LEU A 83 1.85 -1.87 1.43
CA LEU A 83 1.30 -1.64 2.77
C LEU A 83 2.32 -0.91 3.65
N LEU A 84 3.58 -1.31 3.62
CA LEU A 84 4.66 -0.64 4.35
C LEU A 84 4.86 0.80 3.86
N LEU A 85 4.83 1.02 2.55
CA LEU A 85 4.88 2.36 1.96
C LEU A 85 3.73 3.22 2.47
N ASP A 86 2.49 2.72 2.32
CA ASP A 86 1.30 3.45 2.76
C ASP A 86 1.40 3.80 4.25
N GLN A 87 1.74 2.83 5.11
CA GLN A 87 1.88 3.02 6.55
C GLN A 87 2.92 4.09 6.88
N SER A 88 4.11 4.01 6.30
CA SER A 88 5.18 4.99 6.55
C SER A 88 4.79 6.41 6.14
N ILE A 89 3.96 6.55 5.09
CA ILE A 89 3.46 7.87 4.66
C ILE A 89 2.36 8.37 5.59
N VAL A 90 1.47 7.50 6.05
CA VAL A 90 0.42 7.88 7.01
C VAL A 90 1.05 8.34 8.33
N GLU A 91 2.04 7.61 8.84
CA GLU A 91 2.79 7.98 10.05
C GLU A 91 3.49 9.32 9.87
N TYR A 92 4.13 9.55 8.72
CA TYR A 92 4.75 10.84 8.41
C TYR A 92 3.74 11.99 8.38
N VAL A 93 2.58 11.79 7.75
CA VAL A 93 1.52 12.82 7.72
C VAL A 93 1.03 13.13 9.13
N LYS A 94 0.76 12.11 9.94
CA LYS A 94 0.32 12.30 11.34
C LYS A 94 1.35 13.04 12.18
N ALA A 95 2.63 12.68 12.07
CA ALA A 95 3.69 13.37 12.81
C ALA A 95 3.77 14.86 12.43
N CYS A 96 3.59 15.20 11.15
CA CYS A 96 3.53 16.59 10.73
C CYS A 96 2.26 17.31 11.23
N GLU A 97 1.11 16.63 11.25
CA GLU A 97 -0.13 17.18 11.83
C GLU A 97 0.06 17.50 13.33
N GLU A 98 0.67 16.59 14.10
CA GLU A 98 1.00 16.78 15.52
C GLU A 98 1.97 17.96 15.73
N MET A 99 2.95 18.11 14.84
CA MET A 99 3.92 19.22 14.86
C MET A 99 3.40 20.52 14.25
N GLN A 100 2.13 20.59 13.82
CA GLN A 100 1.53 21.76 13.14
C GLN A 100 2.29 22.18 11.87
N LEU A 101 2.96 21.22 11.19
CA LEU A 101 3.69 21.47 9.96
C LEU A 101 2.79 21.29 8.74
N ALA A 102 2.69 22.34 7.93
CA ALA A 102 1.96 22.28 6.67
C ALA A 102 2.66 21.32 5.69
N LEU A 103 1.90 20.37 5.12
CA LEU A 103 2.39 19.42 4.13
C LEU A 103 1.83 19.70 2.74
N SER A 104 2.72 19.88 1.77
CA SER A 104 2.34 19.87 0.36
C SER A 104 2.32 18.44 -0.19
N GLY A 105 1.54 18.22 -1.26
CA GLY A 105 1.57 16.92 -1.95
C GLY A 105 2.92 16.56 -2.54
N ALA A 106 3.73 17.55 -2.91
CA ALA A 106 5.09 17.32 -3.41
C ALA A 106 5.98 16.72 -2.32
N MET A 107 5.86 17.21 -1.07
CA MET A 107 6.60 16.67 0.08
C MET A 107 6.20 15.21 0.36
N VAL A 108 4.90 14.90 0.31
CA VAL A 108 4.41 13.53 0.50
C VAL A 108 4.93 12.59 -0.59
N ILE A 109 4.96 13.05 -1.85
CA ILE A 109 5.52 12.28 -2.97
C ILE A 109 7.03 12.08 -2.79
N ALA A 110 7.78 13.11 -2.38
CA ALA A 110 9.20 13.01 -2.11
C ALA A 110 9.49 12.00 -0.99
N ARG A 111 8.70 12.04 0.10
CA ARG A 111 8.77 11.06 1.19
C ARG A 111 8.49 9.65 0.69
N ALA A 112 7.50 9.46 -0.18
CA ALA A 112 7.17 8.15 -0.76
C ALA A 112 8.32 7.57 -1.59
N LYS A 113 8.99 8.40 -2.41
CA LYS A 113 10.20 7.98 -3.14
C LYS A 113 11.31 7.57 -2.18
N TRP A 114 11.55 8.37 -1.15
CA TRP A 114 12.58 8.07 -0.14
C TRP A 114 12.32 6.75 0.58
N VAL A 115 11.05 6.47 0.96
CA VAL A 115 10.66 5.19 1.57
C VAL A 115 10.87 4.03 0.60
N LEU A 116 10.53 4.17 -0.68
CA LEU A 116 10.73 3.11 -1.68
C LEU A 116 12.21 2.79 -1.90
N HIS A 117 13.08 3.81 -1.89
CA HIS A 117 14.53 3.61 -1.90
C HIS A 117 15.02 2.87 -0.66
N ARG A 118 14.55 3.27 0.53
CA ARG A 118 14.92 2.62 1.80
C ARG A 118 14.43 1.17 1.90
N LEU A 119 13.32 0.85 1.23
CA LEU A 119 12.80 -0.52 1.12
C LEU A 119 13.45 -1.32 -0.02
N GLU A 120 14.47 -0.77 -0.69
CA GLU A 120 15.21 -1.40 -1.79
C GLU A 120 14.31 -1.89 -2.94
N ILE A 121 13.20 -1.19 -3.17
CA ILE A 121 12.26 -1.54 -4.24
C ILE A 121 12.81 -0.99 -5.56
N PRO A 122 12.96 -1.82 -6.62
CA PRO A 122 13.45 -1.34 -7.91
C PRO A 122 12.46 -0.35 -8.54
N PRO A 123 12.92 0.72 -9.23
CA PRO A 123 12.06 1.73 -9.85
C PRO A 123 10.99 1.16 -10.79
N SER A 124 11.25 0.02 -11.45
CA SER A 124 10.29 -0.67 -12.31
C SER A 124 9.05 -1.19 -11.57
N ALA A 125 9.17 -1.47 -10.27
CA ALA A 125 8.09 -1.95 -9.41
C ALA A 125 7.37 -0.82 -8.66
N TRP A 126 7.78 0.43 -8.86
CA TRP A 126 7.21 1.55 -8.14
C TRP A 126 5.76 1.82 -8.57
N PRO A 127 4.88 2.19 -7.64
CA PRO A 127 3.61 2.78 -8.01
C PRO A 127 3.86 4.10 -8.77
N ARG A 128 2.94 4.46 -9.67
CA ARG A 128 2.99 5.78 -10.34
C ARG A 128 2.69 6.89 -9.33
N LEU A 129 3.73 7.45 -8.71
CA LEU A 129 3.69 8.46 -7.65
C LEU A 129 3.30 9.86 -8.17
N GLY A 130 2.06 10.02 -8.60
CA GLY A 130 1.50 11.31 -9.03
C GLY A 130 0.26 11.72 -8.24
N LYS A 131 -0.39 12.80 -8.69
CA LYS A 131 -1.63 13.34 -8.08
C LYS A 131 -2.72 12.28 -7.90
N SER A 132 -2.86 11.36 -8.85
CA SER A 132 -3.86 10.27 -8.78
C SER A 132 -3.55 9.23 -7.71
N TRP A 133 -2.27 8.91 -7.48
CA TRP A 133 -1.85 8.03 -6.39
C TRP A 133 -2.14 8.68 -5.04
N LEU A 134 -1.78 9.95 -4.88
CA LEU A 134 -2.01 10.72 -3.66
C LEU A 134 -3.50 10.80 -3.31
N ARG A 135 -4.36 11.11 -4.29
CA ARG A 135 -5.83 11.08 -4.10
C ARG A 135 -6.38 9.72 -3.66
N ARG A 136 -5.78 8.62 -4.12
CA ARG A 136 -6.16 7.26 -3.72
C ARG A 136 -5.61 6.87 -2.35
N LEU A 137 -4.49 7.44 -1.93
CA LEU A 137 -3.94 7.28 -0.59
C LEU A 137 -4.83 8.03 0.41
N GLN A 138 -5.13 9.29 0.12
CA GLN A 138 -6.00 10.14 0.93
C GLN A 138 -7.36 9.49 1.20
N ARG A 139 -8.07 9.10 0.13
CA ARG A 139 -9.39 8.45 0.26
C ARG A 139 -9.35 7.15 1.05
N ARG A 140 -8.21 6.45 1.05
CA ARG A 140 -8.06 5.16 1.72
C ARG A 140 -7.83 5.32 3.22
N TYR A 141 -7.03 6.30 3.61
CA TYR A 141 -6.67 6.53 5.01
C TYR A 141 -7.41 7.72 5.64
N GLY A 142 -8.40 8.28 4.95
CA GLY A 142 -9.19 9.40 5.45
C GLY A 142 -8.44 10.72 5.56
N ILE A 143 -7.27 10.86 4.90
CA ILE A 143 -6.47 12.09 4.97
C ILE A 143 -7.19 13.20 4.20
N ARG A 144 -7.48 14.32 4.88
CA ARG A 144 -8.11 15.50 4.29
C ARG A 144 -7.10 16.61 4.16
N TRP A 145 -6.98 17.17 2.97
CA TRP A 145 -6.21 18.40 2.78
C TRP A 145 -7.06 19.58 3.20
N ARG A 146 -6.52 20.39 4.11
CA ARG A 146 -7.04 21.71 4.41
C ARG A 146 -6.07 22.71 3.82
N ARG A 147 -6.59 23.76 3.22
CA ARG A 147 -5.77 24.93 2.98
C ARG A 147 -5.49 25.53 4.36
N SER A 148 -4.23 25.58 4.75
CA SER A 148 -3.81 26.53 5.76
C SER A 148 -4.01 27.89 5.14
N TYR A 149 -5.05 28.62 5.57
CA TYR A 149 -5.06 30.06 5.44
C TYR A 149 -4.04 30.58 6.45
N GLY A 150 -2.75 30.39 6.14
CA GLY A 150 -1.67 31.10 6.81
C GLY A 150 -1.65 32.54 6.31
N GLU A 151 -0.93 33.40 7.00
CA GLU A 151 -0.78 34.85 6.84
C GLU A 151 -0.38 35.36 5.43
N ASP A 152 -0.52 34.57 4.36
CA ASP A 152 -0.31 34.95 2.96
C ASP A 152 -1.12 36.20 2.54
N GLY A 153 -2.24 36.48 3.22
CA GLY A 153 -3.02 37.70 3.02
C GLY A 153 -2.52 38.93 3.81
N MET A 154 -1.60 38.74 4.76
CA MET A 154 -0.99 39.80 5.59
C MET A 154 0.42 40.16 5.13
N VAL A 155 1.04 39.37 4.26
CA VAL A 155 2.36 39.67 3.69
C VAL A 155 2.19 40.71 2.58
N ASP A 156 2.76 41.89 2.78
CA ASP A 156 2.87 42.89 1.73
C ASP A 156 3.82 42.39 0.63
N LEU A 157 3.24 41.84 -0.45
CA LEU A 157 3.98 41.33 -1.60
C LEU A 157 4.84 42.42 -2.26
N ALA A 158 4.47 43.70 -2.13
CA ALA A 158 5.27 44.81 -2.64
C ALA A 158 6.56 45.00 -1.83
N SER A 159 6.52 44.75 -0.51
CA SER A 159 7.70 44.79 0.36
C SER A 159 8.68 43.62 0.08
N VAL A 160 8.15 42.45 -0.31
CA VAL A 160 8.94 41.23 -0.52
C VAL A 160 9.68 41.19 -1.86
N GLU A 161 9.23 41.92 -2.89
CA GLU A 161 9.87 41.91 -4.22
C GLU A 161 11.34 42.36 -4.17
N GLY A 162 11.65 43.37 -3.34
CA GLY A 162 13.03 43.83 -3.14
C GLY A 162 13.94 42.78 -2.50
N GLU A 163 13.41 42.01 -1.56
CA GLU A 163 14.13 40.91 -0.89
C GLU A 163 14.36 39.73 -1.84
N ILE A 164 13.39 39.42 -2.71
CA ILE A 164 13.51 38.40 -3.75
C ILE A 164 14.62 38.78 -4.74
N GLN A 165 14.69 40.05 -5.14
CA GLN A 165 15.73 40.55 -6.05
C GLN A 165 17.13 40.38 -5.43
N LYS A 166 17.29 40.69 -4.13
CA LYS A 166 18.54 40.51 -3.38
C LYS A 166 18.93 39.03 -3.32
N LEU A 167 18.01 38.14 -2.96
CA LEU A 167 18.29 36.69 -2.91
C LEU A 167 18.68 36.14 -4.29
N ARG A 168 18.02 36.58 -5.36
CA ARG A 168 18.40 36.22 -6.74
C ARG A 168 19.81 36.69 -7.09
N SER A 169 20.20 37.88 -6.66
CA SER A 169 21.57 38.39 -6.88
C SER A 169 22.62 37.57 -6.11
N LEU A 170 22.31 37.18 -4.87
CA LEU A 170 23.18 36.36 -4.03
C LEU A 170 23.34 34.93 -4.59
N ILE A 171 22.25 34.31 -5.03
CA ILE A 171 22.30 32.99 -5.69
C ILE A 171 23.18 33.07 -6.95
N ARG A 172 23.06 34.17 -7.71
CA ARG A 172 23.85 34.39 -8.92
C ARG A 172 25.34 34.55 -8.61
N SER A 173 25.72 35.20 -7.51
CA SER A 173 27.14 35.32 -7.12
C SER A 173 27.76 33.96 -6.79
N TYR A 174 27.01 33.05 -6.17
CA TYR A 174 27.51 31.69 -5.91
C TYR A 174 27.70 30.86 -7.18
N MET A 175 26.98 31.14 -8.26
CA MET A 175 27.14 30.44 -9.55
C MET A 175 28.41 30.87 -10.31
N TYR A 176 28.92 32.08 -10.10
CA TYR A 176 30.15 32.56 -10.73
C TYR A 176 31.43 32.13 -10.00
N THR A 177 31.35 31.80 -8.71
CA THR A 177 32.49 31.30 -7.92
C THR A 177 32.82 29.82 -8.12
N ILE A 178 32.01 29.07 -8.87
CA ILE A 178 32.23 27.63 -9.12
C ILE A 178 33.01 27.39 -10.43
N TRP A 179 33.24 28.43 -11.23
CA TRP A 179 34.00 28.35 -12.50
C TRP A 179 35.17 29.35 -12.55
N MET A 180 35.87 29.53 -11.43
CA MET A 180 37.14 30.27 -11.38
C MET A 180 38.19 29.49 -10.58
#